data_AF-A0A355U9L5-F1
#
_entry.id   AF-A0A355U9L5-F1
#
_cell.length_a   1.000
_cell.length_b   1.000
_cell.length_c   1.000
_cell.angle_alpha   90.00
_cell.angle_beta   90.00
_cell.angle_gamma   90.00
#
_symmetry.space_group_name_H-M   'P 1'
#
loop_
_entity.id
_entity.type
_entity.pdbx_description
1 polymer ?
#
loop_
_entity_poly.entity_id
_entity_poly.type
_entity_poly.pdbx_seq_one_letter_code
_entity_poly.pdbx_strand_id
1 'polypeptide(L)'
;KSKKFGKYHLGYLPDDESNEVDVLAGAFMLLRKETLDQVGLLDETFFMYGEDIDLSYRITEGGWKNYYFAETSIIHYKGESTKKGSLNYVFMFYQAMIIFARKHFEAQHAKLFSMFIQVAIYLRAGLAIQMRFIKQMWLPVVDLLLIFTVLWLLKDYYASLQHKVYDSELIKWAFGAYALTWVLSVFFSGGYDRPIRMFRIVKGVLIGSGIILMGYSLLPEELRFSRALILLGTLSVGVCFAMTRTLLARIVPSGYAFDSRLHKRFAIVATKEEFNRIKALLVQTHYRPPKCIAVSPLQESYTEAVGSVSQLDEIVR
;
A
#
# COMPACT_ATOMS: atom_id res chain seq x y z
N LYS A 1 -6.77 -30.51 -7.39
CA LYS A 1 -5.58 -29.62 -7.45
C LYS A 1 -4.33 -30.47 -7.70
N SER A 2 -3.30 -29.97 -8.40
CA SER A 2 -2.12 -30.79 -8.78
C SER A 2 -1.16 -31.00 -7.61
N LYS A 3 -0.74 -32.25 -7.37
CA LYS A 3 0.29 -32.59 -6.38
C LYS A 3 1.66 -31.99 -6.73
N LYS A 4 2.02 -31.96 -8.02
CA LYS A 4 3.33 -31.48 -8.49
C LYS A 4 3.47 -29.96 -8.36
N PHE A 5 2.46 -29.21 -8.80
CA PHE A 5 2.50 -27.73 -8.75
C PHE A 5 2.03 -27.16 -7.41
N GLY A 6 1.29 -27.95 -6.63
CA GLY A 6 0.78 -27.55 -5.31
C GLY A 6 1.70 -27.88 -4.14
N LYS A 7 2.88 -28.49 -4.36
CA LYS A 7 3.75 -29.00 -3.29
C LYS A 7 4.09 -27.95 -2.22
N TYR A 8 4.37 -26.71 -2.63
CA TYR A 8 4.75 -25.65 -1.68
C TYR A 8 3.61 -25.24 -0.72
N HIS A 9 2.37 -25.23 -1.18
CA HIS A 9 1.22 -24.84 -0.36
C HIS A 9 0.38 -26.04 0.11
N LEU A 10 0.76 -27.24 -0.31
CA LEU A 10 0.05 -28.50 -0.10
C LEU A 10 -1.46 -28.44 -0.38
N GLY A 11 -1.93 -27.50 -1.20
CA GLY A 11 -3.37 -27.23 -1.31
C GLY A 11 -4.20 -28.37 -1.93
N TYR A 12 -3.55 -29.45 -2.38
CA TYR A 12 -4.20 -30.69 -2.81
C TYR A 12 -4.57 -31.63 -1.66
N LEU A 13 -4.09 -31.36 -0.44
CA LEU A 13 -4.51 -32.03 0.77
C LEU A 13 -5.80 -31.38 1.31
N PRO A 14 -6.67 -32.15 1.96
CA PRO A 14 -7.82 -31.63 2.69
C PRO A 14 -7.38 -30.84 3.93
N ASP A 15 -8.08 -29.74 4.24
CA ASP A 15 -7.77 -28.88 5.39
C ASP A 15 -8.29 -29.49 6.72
N ASP A 16 -9.19 -30.45 6.64
CA ASP A 16 -9.87 -31.16 7.74
C ASP A 16 -9.24 -32.51 8.08
N GLU A 17 -8.12 -32.87 7.45
CA GLU A 17 -7.37 -34.09 7.75
C GLU A 17 -5.96 -33.80 8.24
N SER A 18 -5.53 -34.56 9.23
CA SER A 18 -4.15 -34.52 9.72
C SER A 18 -3.20 -35.11 8.69
N ASN A 19 -2.16 -34.35 8.32
CA ASN A 19 -1.27 -34.69 7.21
C ASN A 19 0.19 -34.42 7.56
N GLU A 20 1.10 -35.28 7.08
CA GLU A 20 2.54 -35.01 7.14
C GLU A 20 2.87 -33.82 6.23
N VAL A 21 3.66 -32.87 6.73
CA VAL A 21 4.04 -31.63 6.02
C VAL A 21 5.53 -31.40 6.11
N ASP A 22 6.12 -30.68 5.16
CA ASP A 22 7.56 -30.39 5.19
C ASP A 22 7.90 -29.34 6.28
N VAL A 23 7.05 -28.32 6.44
CA VAL A 23 7.30 -27.16 7.30
C VAL A 23 6.05 -26.76 8.07
N LEU A 24 6.21 -26.49 9.36
CA LEU A 24 5.17 -25.93 10.23
C LEU A 24 5.27 -24.40 10.30
N ALA A 25 4.12 -23.74 10.46
CA ALA A 25 4.10 -22.30 10.73
C ALA A 25 4.41 -22.03 12.20
N GLY A 26 5.42 -21.20 12.48
CA GLY A 26 5.85 -20.88 13.85
C GLY A 26 4.79 -20.20 14.75
N ALA A 27 3.67 -19.76 14.17
CA ALA A 27 2.57 -19.10 14.88
C ALA A 27 1.88 -20.01 15.92
N PHE A 28 1.82 -21.32 15.67
CA PHE A 28 1.24 -22.28 16.60
C PHE A 28 1.81 -23.67 16.34
N MET A 29 2.72 -24.09 17.22
CA MET A 29 3.39 -25.38 17.14
C MET A 29 3.39 -26.03 18.52
N LEU A 30 3.21 -27.36 18.53
CA LEU A 30 3.46 -28.17 19.71
C LEU A 30 4.62 -29.10 19.40
N LEU A 31 5.67 -29.04 20.23
CA LEU A 31 6.93 -29.74 20.01
C LEU A 31 7.25 -30.60 21.22
N ARG A 32 7.73 -31.82 20.98
CA ARG A 32 8.20 -32.69 22.06
C ARG A 32 9.52 -32.15 22.61
N LYS A 33 9.66 -32.16 23.93
CA LYS A 33 10.92 -31.73 24.58
C LYS A 33 12.12 -32.54 24.07
N GLU A 34 11.98 -33.85 23.97
CA GLU A 34 13.05 -34.74 23.48
C GLU A 34 13.51 -34.39 22.05
N THR A 35 12.56 -34.04 21.16
CA THR A 35 12.88 -33.57 19.82
C THR A 35 13.71 -32.29 19.86
N LEU A 36 13.34 -31.32 20.72
CA LEU A 36 14.09 -30.07 20.88
C LEU A 36 15.46 -30.27 21.54
N ASP A 37 15.57 -31.17 22.52
CA ASP A 37 16.84 -31.53 23.15
C ASP A 37 17.81 -32.14 22.11
N GLN A 38 17.28 -32.91 21.15
CA GLN A 38 18.08 -33.52 20.08
C GLN A 38 18.46 -32.53 18.96
N VAL A 39 17.49 -31.78 18.43
CA VAL A 39 17.71 -30.98 17.21
C VAL A 39 18.10 -29.53 17.49
N GLY A 40 17.92 -29.07 18.74
CA GLY A 40 18.13 -27.69 19.18
C GLY A 40 16.90 -26.80 19.02
N LEU A 41 16.94 -25.63 19.67
CA LEU A 41 15.87 -24.62 19.63
C LEU A 41 15.88 -23.80 18.32
N LEU A 42 15.16 -22.68 18.28
CA LEU A 42 15.23 -21.71 17.16
C LEU A 42 16.66 -21.15 17.05
N ASP A 43 17.13 -20.96 15.82
CA ASP A 43 18.46 -20.42 15.54
C ASP A 43 18.41 -18.88 15.47
N GLU A 44 19.11 -18.22 16.39
CA GLU A 44 19.15 -16.75 16.52
C GLU A 44 19.77 -16.03 15.31
N THR A 45 20.43 -16.76 14.41
CA THR A 45 20.89 -16.20 13.12
C THR A 45 19.70 -15.72 12.28
N PHE A 46 18.54 -16.34 12.44
CA PHE A 46 17.30 -15.91 11.81
C PHE A 46 16.58 -14.89 12.68
N PHE A 47 16.57 -13.62 12.24
CA PHE A 47 15.76 -12.60 12.89
C PHE A 47 14.25 -12.80 12.65
N MET A 48 13.84 -13.18 11.43
CA MET A 48 12.44 -13.40 11.04
C MET A 48 12.32 -14.17 9.70
N TYR A 49 11.25 -14.94 9.53
CA TYR A 49 10.82 -15.66 8.30
C TYR A 49 11.58 -16.92 7.89
N GLY A 50 12.50 -17.42 8.71
CA GLY A 50 13.22 -18.66 8.40
C GLY A 50 13.56 -19.52 9.59
N GLU A 51 13.31 -19.03 10.80
CA GLU A 51 13.50 -19.73 12.06
C GLU A 51 12.63 -20.99 12.17
N ASP A 52 11.37 -20.92 11.72
CA ASP A 52 10.42 -22.03 11.73
C ASP A 52 10.67 -23.02 10.59
N ILE A 53 11.09 -22.53 9.42
CA ILE A 53 11.57 -23.34 8.29
C ILE A 53 12.82 -24.13 8.69
N ASP A 54 13.81 -23.47 9.29
CA ASP A 54 15.05 -24.08 9.77
C ASP A 54 14.78 -25.15 10.84
N LEU A 55 13.94 -24.84 11.81
CA LEU A 55 13.58 -25.80 12.87
C LEU A 55 12.84 -27.00 12.29
N SER A 56 11.84 -26.78 11.42
CA SER A 56 11.10 -27.87 10.77
C SER A 56 12.02 -28.78 9.96
N TYR A 57 12.97 -28.20 9.22
CA TYR A 57 13.96 -28.96 8.46
C TYR A 57 14.88 -29.78 9.36
N ARG A 58 15.42 -29.19 10.44
CA ARG A 58 16.25 -29.91 11.43
C ARG A 58 15.49 -31.01 12.15
N ILE A 59 14.20 -30.84 12.42
CA ILE A 59 13.33 -31.89 12.97
C ILE A 59 13.30 -33.09 12.02
N THR A 60 13.10 -32.86 10.72
CA THR A 60 13.10 -33.92 9.70
C THR A 60 14.46 -34.60 9.56
N GLU A 61 15.56 -33.83 9.52
CA GLU A 61 16.92 -34.37 9.49
C GLU A 61 17.26 -35.18 10.75
N GLY A 62 16.67 -34.81 11.90
CA GLY A 62 16.78 -35.55 13.16
C GLY A 62 15.96 -36.86 13.21
N GLY A 63 15.29 -37.23 12.12
CA GLY A 63 14.48 -38.45 12.01
C GLY A 63 13.04 -38.32 12.54
N TRP A 64 12.63 -37.11 12.91
CA TRP A 64 11.26 -36.82 13.35
C TRP A 64 10.38 -36.37 12.19
N LYS A 65 9.08 -36.24 12.44
CA LYS A 65 8.10 -35.83 11.42
C LYS A 65 7.33 -34.61 11.85
N ASN A 66 7.05 -33.74 10.88
CA ASN A 66 6.17 -32.60 11.05
C ASN A 66 4.75 -32.98 10.58
N TYR A 67 3.75 -32.66 11.39
CA TYR A 67 2.35 -32.94 11.08
C TYR A 67 1.49 -31.70 11.24
N TYR A 68 0.67 -31.42 10.22
CA TYR A 68 -0.50 -30.57 10.36
C TYR A 68 -1.58 -31.36 11.12
N PHE A 69 -2.14 -30.75 12.17
CA PHE A 69 -3.14 -31.34 13.05
C PHE A 69 -4.47 -30.62 12.86
N ALA A 70 -5.47 -31.31 12.29
CA ALA A 70 -6.72 -30.70 11.83
C ALA A 70 -7.79 -30.55 12.92
N GLU A 71 -7.64 -31.28 14.03
CA GLU A 71 -8.62 -31.36 15.12
C GLU A 71 -8.60 -30.11 16.03
N THR A 72 -7.68 -29.17 15.77
CA THR A 72 -7.61 -27.89 16.48
C THR A 72 -7.33 -26.75 15.53
N SER A 73 -7.75 -25.54 15.90
CA SER A 73 -7.48 -24.35 15.10
C SER A 73 -7.32 -23.11 15.98
N ILE A 74 -6.59 -22.14 15.45
CA ILE A 74 -6.43 -20.81 16.06
C ILE A 74 -6.70 -19.72 15.03
N ILE A 75 -7.05 -18.52 15.51
CA ILE A 75 -7.13 -17.33 14.67
C ILE A 75 -5.76 -16.66 14.67
N HIS A 76 -5.12 -16.59 13.49
CA HIS A 76 -3.85 -15.90 13.31
C HIS A 76 -4.02 -14.63 12.44
N TYR A 77 -3.85 -13.45 13.05
CA TYR A 77 -3.86 -12.16 12.36
C TYR A 77 -2.56 -11.94 11.58
N LYS A 78 -2.50 -12.47 10.36
CA LYS A 78 -1.31 -12.42 9.50
C LYS A 78 -1.01 -10.99 9.01
N GLY A 79 0.25 -10.57 9.14
CA GLY A 79 0.78 -9.35 8.50
C GLY A 79 0.75 -8.08 9.36
N GLU A 80 0.48 -8.22 10.66
CA GLU A 80 0.52 -7.10 11.62
C GLU A 80 1.96 -6.60 11.86
N SER A 81 2.92 -7.52 12.01
CA SER A 81 4.34 -7.15 12.23
C SER A 81 4.98 -6.52 11.00
N THR A 82 4.55 -6.93 9.80
CA THR A 82 5.09 -6.41 8.54
C THR A 82 4.01 -6.30 7.47
N LYS A 83 3.75 -5.08 7.01
CA LYS A 83 2.82 -4.83 5.90
C LYS A 83 3.31 -5.56 4.64
N LYS A 84 2.44 -6.39 4.06
CA LYS A 84 2.71 -7.14 2.83
C LYS A 84 3.31 -6.24 1.75
N GLY A 85 4.45 -6.66 1.23
CA GLY A 85 5.15 -5.98 0.14
C GLY A 85 6.11 -4.87 0.56
N SER A 86 6.25 -4.51 1.85
CA SER A 86 7.29 -3.55 2.26
C SER A 86 8.68 -4.00 1.79
N LEU A 87 9.59 -3.06 1.47
CA LEU A 87 10.95 -3.43 1.05
C LEU A 87 11.68 -4.19 2.17
N ASN A 88 11.38 -3.86 3.42
CA ASN A 88 11.92 -4.56 4.59
C ASN A 88 11.44 -6.02 4.67
N TYR A 89 10.15 -6.29 4.41
CA TYR A 89 9.64 -7.67 4.31
C TYR A 89 10.47 -8.49 3.31
N VAL A 90 10.63 -7.92 2.12
CA VAL A 90 11.32 -8.54 0.99
C VAL A 90 12.76 -8.84 1.40
N PHE A 91 13.47 -7.85 1.95
CA PHE A 91 14.84 -8.00 2.42
C PHE A 91 15.01 -9.05 3.53
N MET A 92 14.21 -8.99 4.59
CA MET A 92 14.31 -9.93 5.73
C MET A 92 14.01 -11.37 5.30
N PHE A 93 12.94 -11.59 4.53
CA PHE A 93 12.60 -12.90 3.98
C PHE A 93 13.77 -13.48 3.17
N TYR A 94 14.44 -12.64 2.39
CA TYR A 94 15.57 -13.07 1.57
C TYR A 94 16.85 -13.34 2.33
N GLN A 95 17.15 -12.54 3.36
CA GLN A 95 18.25 -12.85 4.26
C GLN A 95 18.05 -14.22 4.92
N ALA A 96 16.84 -14.50 5.42
CA ALA A 96 16.49 -15.80 5.97
C ALA A 96 16.73 -16.94 4.96
N MET A 97 16.28 -16.80 3.71
CA MET A 97 16.51 -17.84 2.69
C MET A 97 17.99 -18.04 2.35
N ILE A 98 18.81 -16.98 2.37
CA ILE A 98 20.27 -17.10 2.17
C ILE A 98 20.93 -17.82 3.35
N ILE A 99 20.54 -17.51 4.59
CA ILE A 99 21.04 -18.18 5.79
C ILE A 99 20.69 -19.67 5.73
N PHE A 100 19.41 -20.00 5.47
CA PHE A 100 18.95 -21.37 5.31
C PHE A 100 19.75 -22.12 4.24
N ALA A 101 19.91 -21.50 3.06
CA ALA A 101 20.60 -22.15 1.96
C ALA A 101 22.08 -22.41 2.25
N ARG A 102 22.76 -21.50 2.93
CA ARG A 102 24.16 -21.66 3.35
C ARG A 102 24.32 -22.72 4.44
N LYS A 103 23.34 -22.85 5.32
CA LYS A 103 23.35 -23.78 6.45
C LYS A 103 23.11 -25.22 6.00
N HIS A 104 22.21 -25.43 5.04
CA HIS A 104 21.71 -26.78 4.69
C HIS A 104 22.10 -27.30 3.30
N PHE A 105 22.63 -26.49 2.38
CA PHE A 105 23.08 -26.97 1.06
C PHE A 105 24.61 -26.87 0.89
N GLU A 106 25.23 -27.92 0.34
CA GLU A 106 26.69 -28.07 0.20
C GLU A 106 27.36 -26.96 -0.62
N ALA A 107 28.57 -26.59 -0.17
CA ALA A 107 29.37 -25.47 -0.65
C ALA A 107 29.69 -25.48 -2.16
N GLN A 108 29.69 -26.65 -2.82
CA GLN A 108 30.05 -26.77 -4.24
C GLN A 108 29.00 -26.18 -5.19
N HIS A 109 27.71 -26.24 -4.83
CA HIS A 109 26.62 -25.65 -5.62
C HIS A 109 25.90 -24.51 -4.89
N ALA A 110 26.12 -24.35 -3.58
CA ALA A 110 25.53 -23.29 -2.77
C ALA A 110 25.83 -21.90 -3.35
N LYS A 111 27.01 -21.65 -3.93
CA LYS A 111 27.35 -20.33 -4.49
C LYS A 111 26.55 -20.00 -5.76
N LEU A 112 26.40 -20.97 -6.66
CA LEU A 112 25.62 -20.80 -7.89
C LEU A 112 24.13 -20.70 -7.58
N PHE A 113 23.62 -21.57 -6.70
CA PHE A 113 22.24 -21.54 -6.23
C PHE A 113 21.91 -20.24 -5.50
N SER A 114 22.80 -19.79 -4.59
CA SER A 114 22.68 -18.50 -3.91
C SER A 114 22.72 -17.33 -4.90
N MET A 115 23.53 -17.40 -5.94
CA MET A 115 23.59 -16.36 -6.98
C MET A 115 22.28 -16.27 -7.77
N PHE A 116 21.70 -17.41 -8.21
CA PHE A 116 20.40 -17.41 -8.88
C PHE A 116 19.28 -16.89 -7.98
N ILE A 117 19.28 -17.28 -6.71
CA ILE A 117 18.34 -16.76 -5.71
C ILE A 117 18.50 -15.25 -5.61
N GLN A 118 19.71 -14.74 -5.41
CA GLN A 118 19.99 -13.30 -5.33
C GLN A 118 19.54 -12.55 -6.59
N VAL A 119 19.81 -13.08 -7.79
CA VAL A 119 19.37 -12.46 -9.05
C VAL A 119 17.84 -12.39 -9.14
N ALA A 120 17.14 -13.51 -8.88
CA ALA A 120 15.68 -13.55 -8.90
C ALA A 120 15.07 -12.58 -7.89
N ILE A 121 15.72 -12.43 -6.74
CA ILE A 121 15.38 -11.50 -5.67
C ILE A 121 15.51 -10.06 -6.13
N TYR A 122 16.69 -9.66 -6.62
CA TYR A 122 16.93 -8.29 -7.05
C TYR A 122 16.05 -7.92 -8.24
N LEU A 123 15.79 -8.87 -9.14
CA LEU A 123 14.83 -8.70 -10.22
C LEU A 123 13.42 -8.42 -9.67
N ARG A 124 12.93 -9.24 -8.73
CA ARG A 124 11.60 -9.05 -8.13
C ARG A 124 11.51 -7.74 -7.34
N ALA A 125 12.55 -7.38 -6.60
CA ALA A 125 12.64 -6.11 -5.89
C ALA A 125 12.63 -4.93 -6.86
N GLY A 126 13.42 -5.00 -7.94
CA GLY A 126 13.46 -4.00 -9.02
C GLY A 126 12.09 -3.83 -9.68
N LEU A 127 11.43 -4.93 -10.04
CA LEU A 127 10.07 -4.92 -10.59
C LEU A 127 9.07 -4.30 -9.61
N ALA A 128 9.17 -4.60 -8.31
CA ALA A 128 8.29 -4.01 -7.31
C ALA A 128 8.49 -2.50 -7.16
N ILE A 129 9.74 -2.02 -7.17
CA ILE A 129 10.08 -0.59 -7.14
C ILE A 129 9.58 0.10 -8.41
N GLN A 130 9.83 -0.49 -9.58
CA GLN A 130 9.38 0.04 -10.85
C GLN A 130 7.85 0.15 -10.91
N MET A 131 7.13 -0.89 -10.48
CA MET A 131 5.66 -0.87 -10.45
C MET A 131 5.12 0.16 -9.46
N ARG A 132 5.80 0.42 -8.34
CA ARG A 132 5.44 1.51 -7.41
C ARG A 132 5.65 2.87 -8.04
N PHE A 133 6.79 3.06 -8.69
CA PHE A 133 7.10 4.30 -9.40
C PHE A 133 6.05 4.58 -10.48
N ILE A 134 5.71 3.59 -11.32
CA ILE A 134 4.63 3.72 -12.33
C ILE A 134 3.30 4.09 -11.67
N LYS A 135 2.92 3.39 -10.59
CA LYS A 135 1.68 3.68 -9.84
C LYS A 135 1.66 5.04 -9.14
N GLN A 136 2.81 5.63 -8.87
CA GLN A 136 2.93 6.96 -8.29
C GLN A 136 2.99 8.05 -9.37
N MET A 137 3.61 7.77 -10.51
CA MET A 137 3.87 8.73 -11.58
C MET A 137 2.77 8.85 -12.64
N TRP A 138 1.88 7.86 -12.78
CA TRP A 138 0.86 7.91 -13.83
C TRP A 138 -0.03 9.16 -13.73
N LEU A 139 -0.45 9.55 -12.53
CA LEU A 139 -1.34 10.71 -12.34
C LEU A 139 -0.61 12.04 -12.60
N PRO A 140 0.63 12.27 -12.08
CA PRO A 140 1.46 13.40 -12.50
C PRO A 140 1.67 13.50 -14.01
N VAL A 141 1.90 12.38 -14.70
CA VAL A 141 2.09 12.35 -16.16
C VAL A 141 0.79 12.72 -16.89
N VAL A 142 -0.35 12.20 -16.44
CA VAL A 142 -1.66 12.57 -17.00
C VAL A 142 -1.93 14.06 -16.81
N ASP A 143 -1.68 14.61 -15.63
CA ASP A 143 -1.86 16.05 -15.39
C ASP A 143 -0.90 16.88 -16.24
N LEU A 144 0.36 16.46 -16.40
CA LEU A 144 1.34 17.15 -17.25
C LEU A 144 0.82 17.30 -18.70
N LEU A 145 0.33 16.20 -19.28
CA LEU A 145 -0.22 16.17 -20.64
C LEU A 145 -1.51 17.01 -20.75
N LEU A 146 -2.38 16.91 -19.74
CA LEU A 146 -3.63 17.67 -19.69
C LEU A 146 -3.36 19.18 -19.60
N ILE A 147 -2.48 19.59 -18.70
CA ILE A 147 -2.11 21.00 -18.51
C ILE A 147 -1.47 21.55 -19.78
N PHE A 148 -0.54 20.82 -20.40
CA PHE A 148 0.07 21.23 -21.65
C PHE A 148 -0.98 21.47 -22.75
N THR A 149 -1.92 20.53 -22.90
CA THR A 149 -3.03 20.65 -23.86
C THR A 149 -3.91 21.86 -23.56
N VAL A 150 -4.25 22.10 -22.30
CA VAL A 150 -5.09 23.22 -21.87
C VAL A 150 -4.41 24.55 -22.12
N LEU A 151 -3.11 24.67 -21.85
CA LEU A 151 -2.34 25.87 -22.16
C LEU A 151 -2.29 26.13 -23.67
N TRP A 152 -2.13 25.07 -24.48
CA TRP A 152 -2.14 25.18 -25.93
C TRP A 152 -3.48 25.74 -26.45
N LEU A 153 -4.60 25.16 -26.01
CA LEU A 153 -5.94 25.64 -26.36
C LEU A 153 -6.18 27.07 -25.88
N LEU A 154 -5.74 27.39 -24.66
CA LEU A 154 -5.86 28.73 -24.09
C LEU A 154 -5.07 29.76 -24.89
N LYS A 155 -3.87 29.39 -25.36
CA LYS A 155 -3.06 30.24 -26.23
C LYS A 155 -3.77 30.50 -27.55
N ASP A 156 -4.28 29.47 -28.22
CA ASP A 156 -4.97 29.66 -29.51
C ASP A 156 -6.22 30.54 -29.37
N TYR A 157 -6.97 30.38 -28.26
CA TYR A 157 -8.09 31.25 -27.91
C TYR A 157 -7.67 32.70 -27.61
N TYR A 158 -6.60 32.90 -26.83
CA TYR A 158 -6.12 34.24 -26.50
C TYR A 158 -5.48 34.94 -27.70
N ALA A 159 -4.79 34.19 -28.57
CA ALA A 159 -4.19 34.67 -29.80
C ALA A 159 -5.25 35.18 -30.78
N SER A 160 -6.38 34.47 -30.91
CA SER A 160 -7.48 34.90 -31.78
C SER A 160 -8.17 36.17 -31.29
N LEU A 161 -8.36 36.32 -29.97
CA LEU A 161 -8.93 37.54 -29.36
C LEU A 161 -8.03 38.77 -29.50
N GLN A 162 -6.72 38.58 -29.44
CA GLN A 162 -5.75 39.68 -29.46
C GLN A 162 -5.13 39.92 -30.84
N HIS A 163 -5.51 39.11 -31.85
CA HIS A 163 -4.91 39.09 -33.18
C HIS A 163 -3.36 39.00 -33.14
N LYS A 164 -2.81 38.22 -32.20
CA LYS A 164 -1.36 38.06 -32.00
C LYS A 164 -0.87 36.72 -32.54
N VAL A 165 0.24 36.76 -33.28
CA VAL A 165 0.99 35.56 -33.67
C VAL A 165 2.11 35.36 -32.68
N TYR A 166 2.20 34.15 -32.13
CA TYR A 166 3.27 33.77 -31.21
C TYR A 166 4.21 32.78 -31.89
N ASP A 167 5.49 32.82 -31.50
CA ASP A 167 6.46 31.80 -31.89
C ASP A 167 6.07 30.45 -31.24
N SER A 168 5.79 29.47 -32.10
CA SER A 168 5.36 28.12 -31.71
C SER A 168 6.44 27.33 -30.99
N GLU A 169 7.72 27.49 -31.35
CA GLU A 169 8.82 26.78 -30.69
C GLU A 169 9.06 27.34 -29.30
N LEU A 170 9.12 28.67 -29.16
CA LEU A 170 9.27 29.32 -27.86
C LEU A 170 8.14 28.92 -26.90
N ILE A 171 6.89 28.95 -27.37
CA ILE A 171 5.73 28.57 -26.55
C ILE A 171 5.76 27.11 -26.14
N LYS A 172 6.13 26.21 -27.04
CA LYS A 172 6.19 24.77 -26.75
C LYS A 172 7.13 24.49 -25.57
N TRP A 173 8.32 25.09 -25.58
CA TRP A 173 9.28 24.96 -24.47
C TRP A 173 8.79 25.66 -23.20
N ALA A 174 8.25 26.87 -23.31
CA ALA A 174 7.72 27.61 -22.16
C ALA A 174 6.57 26.87 -21.48
N PHE A 175 5.58 26.38 -22.24
CA PHE A 175 4.43 25.64 -21.70
C PHE A 175 4.83 24.28 -21.14
N GLY A 176 5.81 23.61 -21.77
CA GLY A 176 6.42 22.41 -21.18
C GLY A 176 7.03 22.69 -19.81
N ALA A 177 7.80 23.78 -19.68
CA ALA A 177 8.38 24.21 -18.42
C ALA A 177 7.31 24.61 -17.38
N TYR A 178 6.24 25.32 -17.79
CA TYR A 178 5.16 25.73 -16.89
C TYR A 178 4.36 24.53 -16.37
N ALA A 179 3.96 23.64 -17.27
CA ALA A 179 3.25 22.41 -16.91
C ALA A 179 4.08 21.57 -15.94
N LEU A 180 5.37 21.39 -16.22
CA LEU A 180 6.30 20.67 -15.33
C LEU A 180 6.42 21.36 -13.97
N THR A 181 6.56 22.69 -13.95
CA THR A 181 6.68 23.46 -12.70
C THR A 181 5.44 23.34 -11.82
N TRP A 182 4.24 23.41 -12.40
CA TRP A 182 3.00 23.19 -11.65
C TRP A 182 2.88 21.76 -11.13
N VAL A 183 3.14 20.75 -11.97
CA VAL A 183 3.09 19.34 -11.56
C VAL A 183 4.07 19.05 -10.43
N LEU A 184 5.32 19.52 -10.52
CA LEU A 184 6.32 19.36 -9.47
C LEU A 184 5.92 20.10 -8.18
N SER A 185 5.40 21.33 -8.30
CA SER A 185 4.97 22.11 -7.13
C SER A 185 3.80 21.45 -6.40
N VAL A 186 2.85 20.86 -7.13
CA VAL A 186 1.75 20.06 -6.57
C VAL A 186 2.25 18.74 -6.00
N PHE A 187 3.25 18.11 -6.63
CA PHE A 187 3.93 16.90 -6.13
C PHE A 187 4.57 17.13 -4.76
N PHE A 188 5.43 18.14 -4.64
CA PHE A 188 6.09 18.47 -3.38
C PHE A 188 5.13 19.04 -2.32
N SER A 189 4.00 19.61 -2.73
CA SER A 189 2.94 20.03 -1.80
C SER A 189 2.09 18.86 -1.27
N GLY A 190 2.32 17.63 -1.76
CA GLY A 190 1.56 16.44 -1.39
C GLY A 190 0.16 16.39 -2.01
N GLY A 191 -0.04 17.05 -3.16
CA GLY A 191 -1.33 17.06 -3.89
C GLY A 191 -1.67 15.74 -4.60
N TYR A 192 -0.71 14.81 -4.67
CA TYR A 192 -0.88 13.44 -5.18
C TYR A 192 -0.97 12.40 -4.05
N ASP A 193 -0.84 12.83 -2.79
CA ASP A 193 -1.00 11.94 -1.64
C ASP A 193 -2.46 11.49 -1.51
N ARG A 194 -2.64 10.30 -0.92
CA ARG A 194 -3.95 9.69 -0.68
C ARG A 194 -4.25 9.66 0.84
N PRO A 195 -5.45 10.05 1.29
CA PRO A 195 -6.59 10.56 0.52
C PRO A 195 -6.36 11.97 -0.05
N ILE A 196 -7.13 12.35 -1.08
CA ILE A 196 -6.96 13.63 -1.78
C ILE A 196 -7.31 14.79 -0.83
N ARG A 197 -6.38 15.74 -0.70
CA ARG A 197 -6.58 16.98 0.06
C ARG A 197 -6.53 18.18 -0.86
N MET A 198 -7.68 18.78 -1.15
CA MET A 198 -7.80 19.88 -2.12
C MET A 198 -6.89 21.07 -1.78
N PHE A 199 -6.75 21.39 -0.49
CA PHE A 199 -5.87 22.47 -0.03
C PHE A 199 -4.40 22.29 -0.45
N ARG A 200 -3.89 21.04 -0.48
CA ARG A 200 -2.51 20.76 -0.92
C ARG A 200 -2.31 21.01 -2.41
N ILE A 201 -3.34 20.74 -3.20
CA ILE A 201 -3.32 21.01 -4.65
C ILE A 201 -3.35 22.53 -4.87
N VAL A 202 -4.28 23.25 -4.25
CA VAL A 202 -4.37 24.73 -4.37
C VAL A 202 -3.05 25.38 -3.94
N LYS A 203 -2.48 24.96 -2.80
CA LYS A 203 -1.17 25.42 -2.34
C LYS A 203 -0.08 25.18 -3.39
N GLY A 204 -0.01 23.98 -3.97
CA GLY A 204 0.97 23.63 -4.99
C GLY A 204 0.81 24.43 -6.28
N VAL A 205 -0.42 24.68 -6.73
CA VAL A 205 -0.71 25.52 -7.90
C VAL A 205 -0.24 26.95 -7.66
N LEU A 206 -0.57 27.55 -6.51
CA LEU A 206 -0.14 28.90 -6.17
C LEU A 206 1.38 29.05 -6.06
N ILE A 207 2.06 28.09 -5.42
CA ILE A 207 3.53 28.05 -5.35
C ILE A 207 4.13 27.95 -6.76
N GLY A 208 3.62 27.03 -7.59
CA GLY A 208 4.08 26.85 -8.96
C GLY A 208 3.89 28.10 -9.81
N SER A 209 2.74 28.78 -9.69
CA SER A 209 2.48 30.05 -10.36
C SER A 209 3.44 31.15 -9.91
N GLY A 210 3.75 31.21 -8.61
CA GLY A 210 4.77 32.12 -8.07
C GLY A 210 6.15 31.87 -8.68
N ILE A 211 6.59 30.61 -8.74
CA ILE A 211 7.87 30.22 -9.36
C ILE A 211 7.90 30.59 -10.84
N ILE A 212 6.82 30.30 -11.59
CA ILE A 212 6.71 30.64 -13.02
C ILE A 212 6.79 32.15 -13.21
N LEU A 213 6.05 32.95 -12.43
CA LEU A 213 6.06 34.41 -12.55
C LEU A 213 7.42 35.01 -12.19
N MET A 214 8.08 34.49 -11.14
CA MET A 214 9.44 34.90 -10.78
C MET A 214 10.42 34.58 -11.90
N GLY A 215 10.44 33.34 -12.40
CA GLY A 215 11.29 32.94 -13.51
C GLY A 215 11.02 33.78 -14.77
N TYR A 216 9.75 33.97 -15.12
CA TYR A 216 9.33 34.79 -16.25
C TYR A 216 9.75 36.27 -16.12
N SER A 217 9.77 36.81 -14.89
CA SER A 217 10.19 38.20 -14.65
C SER A 217 11.68 38.42 -14.93
N LEU A 218 12.50 37.38 -14.77
CA LEU A 218 13.94 37.39 -14.99
C LEU A 218 14.33 37.11 -16.45
N LEU A 219 13.39 36.71 -17.30
CA LEU A 219 13.66 36.44 -18.71
C LEU A 219 13.92 37.73 -19.51
N PRO A 220 14.82 37.68 -20.51
CA PRO A 220 14.97 38.72 -21.52
C PRO A 220 13.66 39.05 -22.25
N GLU A 221 13.55 40.27 -22.78
CA GLU A 221 12.33 40.78 -23.41
C GLU A 221 11.86 39.94 -24.59
N GLU A 222 12.78 39.42 -25.39
CA GLU A 222 12.49 38.57 -26.54
C GLU A 222 11.83 37.22 -26.16
N LEU A 223 12.04 36.73 -24.94
CA LEU A 223 11.45 35.48 -24.46
C LEU A 223 10.12 35.69 -23.72
N ARG A 224 9.76 36.95 -23.43
CA ARG A 224 8.55 37.30 -22.68
C ARG A 224 7.37 37.54 -23.63
N PHE A 225 6.46 36.57 -23.68
CA PHE A 225 5.24 36.71 -24.48
C PHE A 225 4.07 37.41 -23.74
N SER A 226 3.42 36.76 -22.76
CA SER A 226 2.26 37.36 -22.08
C SER A 226 2.08 36.85 -20.65
N ARG A 227 2.12 37.77 -19.68
CA ARG A 227 1.76 37.47 -18.28
C ARG A 227 0.30 37.05 -18.13
N ALA A 228 -0.59 37.53 -19.01
CA ALA A 228 -2.00 37.14 -18.99
C ALA A 228 -2.18 35.64 -19.23
N LEU A 229 -1.36 35.03 -20.10
CA LEU A 229 -1.40 33.58 -20.34
C LEU A 229 -0.96 32.78 -19.10
N ILE A 230 -0.04 33.30 -18.29
CA ILE A 230 0.38 32.67 -17.03
C ILE A 230 -0.73 32.73 -15.99
N LEU A 231 -1.41 33.89 -15.87
CA LEU A 231 -2.50 34.08 -14.90
C LEU A 231 -3.76 33.29 -15.29
N LEU A 232 -4.18 33.36 -16.56
CA LEU A 232 -5.28 32.56 -17.07
C LEU A 232 -4.95 31.06 -17.00
N GLY A 233 -3.72 30.69 -17.34
CA GLY A 233 -3.21 29.33 -17.18
C GLY A 233 -3.31 28.83 -15.74
N THR A 234 -2.95 29.65 -14.75
CA THR A 234 -3.08 29.31 -13.33
C THR A 234 -4.52 28.93 -12.96
N LEU A 235 -5.49 29.72 -13.41
CA LEU A 235 -6.91 29.46 -13.17
C LEU A 235 -7.36 28.18 -13.87
N SER A 236 -7.04 28.01 -15.15
CA SER A 236 -7.38 26.82 -15.93
C SER A 236 -6.76 25.56 -15.32
N VAL A 237 -5.51 25.60 -14.87
CA VAL A 237 -4.82 24.49 -14.21
C VAL A 237 -5.50 24.13 -12.90
N GLY A 238 -5.87 25.12 -12.08
CA GLY A 238 -6.65 24.89 -10.87
C GLY A 238 -7.98 24.15 -11.14
N VAL A 239 -8.69 24.57 -12.19
CA VAL A 239 -9.93 23.91 -12.65
C VAL A 239 -9.64 22.48 -13.13
N CYS A 240 -8.59 22.27 -13.92
CA CYS A 240 -8.22 20.93 -14.39
C CYS A 240 -7.91 19.98 -13.24
N PHE A 241 -7.13 20.41 -12.23
CA PHE A 241 -6.88 19.59 -11.05
C PHE A 241 -8.18 19.27 -10.30
N ALA A 242 -9.05 20.26 -10.08
CA ALA A 242 -10.33 20.04 -9.39
C ALA A 242 -11.22 19.04 -10.17
N MET A 243 -11.30 19.17 -11.49
CA MET A 243 -12.06 18.27 -12.36
C MET A 243 -11.49 16.85 -12.34
N THR A 244 -10.20 16.68 -12.57
CA THR A 244 -9.57 15.34 -12.59
C THR A 244 -9.71 14.65 -11.25
N ARG A 245 -9.53 15.36 -10.13
CA ARG A 245 -9.66 14.76 -8.80
C ARG A 245 -11.09 14.40 -8.45
N THR A 246 -12.05 15.23 -8.83
CA THR A 246 -13.47 14.93 -8.62
C THR A 246 -13.91 13.72 -9.45
N LEU A 247 -13.46 13.63 -10.70
CA LEU A 247 -13.75 12.50 -11.58
C LEU A 247 -13.11 11.21 -11.06
N LEU A 248 -11.84 11.25 -10.63
CA LEU A 248 -11.16 10.10 -10.03
C LEU A 248 -11.82 9.64 -8.74
N ALA A 249 -12.25 10.56 -7.87
CA ALA A 249 -12.96 10.23 -6.64
C ALA A 249 -14.30 9.51 -6.91
N ARG A 250 -14.95 9.79 -8.05
CA ARG A 250 -16.20 9.13 -8.46
C ARG A 250 -15.99 7.77 -9.12
N ILE A 251 -14.99 7.64 -9.99
CA ILE A 251 -14.74 6.41 -10.77
C ILE A 251 -13.96 5.38 -9.94
N VAL A 252 -12.99 5.82 -9.13
CA VAL A 252 -12.14 4.94 -8.30
C VAL A 252 -12.14 5.42 -6.85
N PRO A 253 -13.24 5.22 -6.10
CA PRO A 253 -13.34 5.70 -4.71
C PRO A 253 -12.26 5.11 -3.79
N SER A 254 -11.77 3.90 -4.09
CA SER A 254 -10.75 3.18 -3.33
C SER A 254 -9.38 3.88 -3.40
N GLY A 255 -9.17 4.81 -2.47
CA GLY A 255 -7.92 5.55 -2.29
C GLY A 255 -7.90 6.96 -2.88
N TYR A 256 -8.89 7.35 -3.71
CA TYR A 256 -9.03 8.72 -4.24
C TYR A 256 -10.25 9.47 -3.68
N ALA A 257 -10.96 8.88 -2.72
CA ALA A 257 -11.93 9.64 -1.95
C ALA A 257 -11.28 10.93 -1.44
N PHE A 258 -11.99 12.04 -1.58
CA PHE A 258 -11.70 13.23 -0.77
C PHE A 258 -11.67 12.81 0.69
N ASP A 259 -10.90 13.54 1.50
CA ASP A 259 -10.73 13.33 2.95
C ASP A 259 -12.08 13.24 3.67
N SER A 260 -12.74 12.10 3.50
CA SER A 260 -13.78 11.60 4.32
C SER A 260 -12.99 11.01 5.45
N ARG A 261 -12.99 11.72 6.57
CA ARG A 261 -13.03 11.01 7.83
C ARG A 261 -14.26 10.11 7.74
N LEU A 262 -14.12 8.95 7.09
CA LEU A 262 -14.99 7.81 7.22
C LEU A 262 -14.77 7.39 8.66
N HIS A 263 -15.48 8.10 9.51
CA HIS A 263 -15.92 7.76 10.83
C HIS A 263 -16.58 6.38 10.72
N LYS A 264 -15.75 5.33 10.61
CA LYS A 264 -16.22 3.95 10.59
C LYS A 264 -17.05 3.78 11.85
N ARG A 265 -18.31 3.38 11.68
CA ARG A 265 -19.20 3.04 12.78
C ARG A 265 -18.78 1.65 13.26
N PHE A 266 -18.66 1.46 14.57
CA PHE A 266 -18.26 0.18 15.13
C PHE A 266 -19.46 -0.49 15.77
N ALA A 267 -19.71 -1.74 15.43
CA ALA A 267 -20.57 -2.63 16.20
C ALA A 267 -19.67 -3.58 16.99
N ILE A 268 -19.93 -3.73 18.29
CA ILE A 268 -19.23 -4.66 19.17
C ILE A 268 -20.23 -5.72 19.59
N VAL A 269 -20.00 -6.95 19.15
CA VAL A 269 -20.81 -8.11 19.53
C VAL A 269 -20.21 -8.69 20.81
N ALA A 270 -20.84 -8.41 21.96
CA ALA A 270 -20.31 -8.79 23.27
C ALA A 270 -21.39 -8.75 24.35
N THR A 271 -21.17 -9.47 25.46
CA THR A 271 -21.96 -9.30 26.68
C THR A 271 -21.77 -7.89 27.24
N LYS A 272 -22.64 -7.48 28.18
CA LYS A 272 -22.60 -6.12 28.75
C LYS A 272 -21.26 -5.79 29.41
N GLU A 273 -20.69 -6.71 30.20
CA GLU A 273 -19.39 -6.46 30.84
C GLU A 273 -18.29 -6.30 29.79
N GLU A 274 -18.28 -7.18 28.80
CA GLU A 274 -17.25 -7.24 27.78
C GLU A 274 -17.32 -6.05 26.81
N PHE A 275 -18.54 -5.59 26.46
CA PHE A 275 -18.74 -4.37 25.70
C PHE A 275 -18.11 -3.16 26.41
N ASN A 276 -18.35 -3.01 27.71
CA ASN A 276 -17.80 -1.91 28.50
C ASN A 276 -16.28 -1.98 28.60
N ARG A 277 -15.72 -3.20 28.74
CA ARG A 277 -14.27 -3.45 28.72
C ARG A 277 -13.64 -3.03 27.40
N ILE A 278 -14.20 -3.48 26.27
CA ILE A 278 -13.71 -3.15 24.93
C ILE A 278 -13.84 -1.65 24.66
N LYS A 279 -14.96 -1.04 25.05
CA LYS A 279 -15.18 0.41 24.93
C LYS A 279 -14.13 1.21 25.71
N ALA A 280 -13.79 0.79 26.93
CA ALA A 280 -12.74 1.43 27.73
C ALA A 280 -11.36 1.32 27.05
N LEU A 281 -11.03 0.16 26.47
CA LEU A 281 -9.80 -0.03 25.71
C LEU A 281 -9.75 0.87 24.47
N LEU A 282 -10.85 0.99 23.72
CA LEU A 282 -10.91 1.83 22.52
C LEU A 282 -10.63 3.31 22.83
N VAL A 283 -11.12 3.83 23.97
CA VAL A 283 -10.87 5.20 24.42
C VAL A 283 -9.40 5.49 24.69
N GLN A 284 -8.63 4.46 25.08
CA GLN A 284 -7.19 4.56 25.33
C GLN A 284 -6.35 4.55 24.03
N THR A 285 -6.94 4.15 22.90
CA THR A 285 -6.24 4.17 21.61
C THR A 285 -6.26 5.56 20.97
N HIS A 286 -5.33 5.81 20.03
CA HIS A 286 -5.34 7.03 19.22
C HIS A 286 -6.57 7.18 18.30
N TYR A 287 -7.38 6.12 18.18
CA TYR A 287 -8.57 6.11 17.35
C TYR A 287 -9.83 6.19 18.23
N ARG A 288 -10.52 7.33 18.21
CA ARG A 288 -11.82 7.49 18.88
C ARG A 288 -12.95 7.23 17.89
N PRO A 289 -13.57 6.03 17.88
CA PRO A 289 -14.73 5.80 17.05
C PRO A 289 -15.85 6.78 17.45
N PRO A 290 -16.47 7.48 16.50
CA PRO A 290 -17.50 8.48 16.80
C PRO A 290 -18.82 7.84 17.25
N LYS A 291 -19.03 6.55 16.95
CA LYS A 291 -20.17 5.77 17.41
C LYS A 291 -19.76 4.29 17.55
N CYS A 292 -19.88 3.77 18.76
CA CYS A 292 -19.82 2.35 19.09
C CYS A 292 -21.22 1.89 19.50
N ILE A 293 -21.77 0.91 18.79
CA ILE A 293 -23.04 0.28 19.14
C ILE A 293 -22.79 -1.11 19.73
N ALA A 294 -23.52 -1.46 20.77
CA ALA A 294 -23.51 -2.78 21.36
C ALA A 294 -24.45 -3.71 20.57
N VAL A 295 -24.03 -4.95 20.36
CA VAL A 295 -24.85 -6.03 19.79
C VAL A 295 -24.76 -7.22 20.73
N SER A 296 -25.91 -7.76 21.12
CA SER A 296 -25.95 -8.92 22.02
C SER A 296 -25.54 -10.20 21.30
N PRO A 297 -24.59 -11.00 21.84
CA PRO A 297 -24.22 -12.30 21.27
C PRO A 297 -25.31 -13.35 21.47
N LEU A 298 -26.25 -13.13 22.40
CA LEU A 298 -27.37 -14.00 22.70
C LEU A 298 -28.61 -13.58 21.89
N GLN A 299 -29.58 -14.48 21.72
CA GLN A 299 -30.85 -14.17 21.05
C GLN A 299 -31.61 -13.03 21.75
N GLU A 300 -31.50 -12.93 23.08
CA GLU A 300 -32.06 -11.83 23.86
C GLU A 300 -31.11 -10.62 23.90
N SER A 301 -31.67 -9.44 23.62
CA SER A 301 -30.94 -8.17 23.70
C SER A 301 -30.90 -7.64 25.14
N TYR A 302 -29.82 -6.96 25.52
CA TYR A 302 -29.74 -6.21 26.77
C TYR A 302 -29.99 -4.71 26.53
N THR A 303 -30.30 -3.97 27.59
CA THR A 303 -30.82 -2.59 27.53
C THR A 303 -29.95 -1.61 26.73
N GLU A 304 -28.62 -1.79 26.71
CA GLU A 304 -27.71 -0.95 25.93
C GLU A 304 -27.39 -1.48 24.52
N ALA A 305 -27.80 -2.70 24.18
CA ALA A 305 -27.60 -3.28 22.86
C ALA A 305 -28.70 -2.84 21.88
N VAL A 306 -28.28 -2.52 20.65
CA VAL A 306 -29.18 -2.13 19.55
C VAL A 306 -30.02 -3.30 19.05
N GLY A 307 -29.55 -4.53 19.30
CA GLY A 307 -30.23 -5.78 18.97
C GLY A 307 -29.32 -6.96 19.24
N SER A 308 -29.72 -8.15 18.80
CA SER A 308 -28.93 -9.38 18.89
C SER A 308 -28.24 -9.73 17.59
N VAL A 309 -27.34 -10.73 17.63
CA VAL A 309 -26.66 -11.26 16.43
C VAL A 309 -27.64 -11.75 15.36
N SER A 310 -28.84 -12.20 15.73
CA SER A 310 -29.86 -12.59 14.74
C SER A 310 -30.37 -11.41 13.89
N GLN A 311 -30.18 -10.16 14.36
CA GLN A 311 -30.56 -8.94 13.64
C GLN A 311 -29.34 -8.23 13.02
N LEU A 312 -28.19 -8.89 12.96
CA LEU A 312 -26.94 -8.26 12.53
C LEU A 312 -27.04 -7.66 11.12
N ASP A 313 -27.74 -8.32 10.20
CA ASP A 313 -27.95 -7.82 8.83
C ASP A 313 -28.79 -6.53 8.79
N GLU A 314 -29.69 -6.33 9.75
CA GLU A 314 -30.47 -5.10 9.90
C GLU A 314 -29.62 -3.99 10.55
N ILE A 315 -28.77 -4.36 11.52
CA ILE A 315 -27.90 -3.44 12.26
C ILE A 315 -26.76 -2.88 11.38
N VAL A 316 -26.30 -3.65 10.39
CA VAL A 316 -25.14 -3.31 9.53
C VAL A 316 -25.54 -2.55 8.25
N ARG A 317 -26.85 -2.51 7.90
CA ARG A 317 -27.37 -1.69 6.78
C ARG A 317 -27.36 -0.19 7.09
#